data_AF-A0A660RUD8-F1
#
_entry.id   AF-A0A660RUD8-F1
#
_cell.length_a   1.000
_cell.length_b   1.000
_cell.length_c   1.000
_cell.angle_alpha   90.00
_cell.angle_beta   90.00
_cell.angle_gamma   90.00
#
_symmetry.space_group_name_H-M   'P 1'
#
loop_
_entity.id
_entity.type
_entity.pdbx_description
1 polymer ?
#
loop_
_entity_poly.entity_id
_entity_poly.type
_entity_poly.pdbx_seq_one_letter_code
_entity_poly.pdbx_strand_id
1 'polypeptide(L)'
;MFSLAGIPPTAGFIAKFYVFMSLIKAKYVWVALIAILFAVIGAYPYLRVLKVVYMDKQELEFNFKYDFTFLIPVCITTLLVIIIGIYPKPFTDIVYKTMYFYISSLFYPS
;
A
#
# COMPACT_ATOMS: atom_id res chain seq x y z
N MET A 1 -5.84 5.63 4.95
CA MET A 1 -4.68 5.62 5.87
C MET A 1 -4.11 4.23 6.12
N PHE A 2 -4.94 3.19 6.32
CA PHE A 2 -4.48 1.81 6.52
C PHE A 2 -3.56 1.27 5.41
N SER A 3 -3.89 1.53 4.13
CA SER A 3 -3.04 1.11 3.00
C SER A 3 -1.65 1.77 3.01
N LEU A 4 -1.58 3.05 3.38
CA LEU A 4 -0.32 3.80 3.46
C LEU A 4 0.55 3.32 4.64
N ALA A 5 -0.08 3.05 5.78
CA ALA A 5 0.57 2.44 6.93
C ALA A 5 1.15 1.05 6.58
N GLY A 6 0.51 0.34 5.63
CA GLY A 6 0.94 -0.98 5.19
C GLY A 6 0.38 -2.08 6.07
N ILE A 7 -0.94 -2.08 6.32
CA ILE A 7 -1.59 -3.18 7.04
C ILE A 7 -1.76 -4.39 6.10
N PRO A 8 -1.51 -5.64 6.54
CA PRO A 8 -1.37 -6.82 5.67
C PRO A 8 -2.41 -7.04 4.55
N PRO A 9 -3.73 -6.84 4.73
CA PRO A 9 -4.71 -7.08 3.67
C PRO A 9 -4.79 -5.94 2.65
N THR A 10 -3.92 -4.92 2.73
CA THR A 10 -3.97 -3.74 1.87
C THR A 10 -2.94 -3.80 0.74
N ALA A 11 -3.29 -3.26 -0.42
CA ALA A 11 -2.39 -3.14 -1.56
C ALA A 11 -1.03 -2.48 -1.21
N GLY A 12 -1.02 -1.48 -0.32
CA GLY A 12 0.21 -0.80 0.08
C GLY A 12 1.18 -1.67 0.91
N PHE A 13 0.67 -2.66 1.65
CA PHE A 13 1.53 -3.66 2.29
C PHE A 13 2.18 -4.58 1.26
N ILE A 14 1.37 -5.10 0.33
CA ILE A 14 1.84 -6.01 -0.73
C ILE A 14 2.96 -5.37 -1.54
N ALA A 15 2.82 -4.11 -1.93
CA ALA A 15 3.86 -3.37 -2.64
C ALA A 15 5.21 -3.35 -1.88
N LYS A 16 5.19 -2.99 -0.59
CA LYS A 16 6.41 -2.98 0.25
C LYS A 16 6.97 -4.40 0.41
N PHE A 17 6.11 -5.39 0.61
CA PHE A 17 6.51 -6.79 0.76
C PHE A 17 7.25 -7.32 -0.47
N TYR A 18 6.78 -7.00 -1.68
CA TYR A 18 7.48 -7.36 -2.92
C TYR A 18 8.88 -6.73 -3.00
N VAL A 19 9.04 -5.48 -2.57
CA VAL A 19 10.34 -4.79 -2.53
C VAL A 19 11.28 -5.45 -1.51
N PHE A 20 10.78 -5.81 -0.32
CA PHE A 20 11.61 -6.52 0.66
C PHE A 20 12.02 -7.90 0.15
N MET A 21 11.08 -8.62 -0.48
CA MET A 21 11.36 -9.94 -1.03
C MET A 21 12.36 -9.89 -2.19
N SER A 22 12.33 -8.84 -3.03
CA SER A 22 13.32 -8.68 -4.11
C SER A 22 14.72 -8.41 -3.56
N LEU A 23 14.84 -7.59 -2.52
CA LEU A 23 16.12 -7.34 -1.83
C LEU A 23 16.69 -8.61 -1.18
N ILE A 24 15.85 -9.38 -0.48
CA ILE A 24 16.26 -10.63 0.16
C ILE A 24 16.69 -11.66 -0.89
N LYS A 25 15.92 -11.83 -1.98
CA LYS A 25 16.29 -12.73 -3.10
C LYS A 25 17.60 -12.32 -3.76
N ALA A 26 17.88 -11.02 -3.83
CA ALA A 26 19.13 -10.48 -4.34
C ALA A 26 20.28 -10.48 -3.30
N LYS A 27 20.10 -11.13 -2.14
CA LYS A 27 21.06 -11.22 -1.02
C LYS A 27 21.43 -9.88 -0.36
N TYR A 28 20.66 -8.81 -0.60
CA TYR A 28 20.82 -7.49 0.04
C TYR A 28 20.06 -7.40 1.36
N VAL A 29 20.33 -8.31 2.29
CA VAL A 29 19.60 -8.43 3.57
C VAL A 29 19.75 -7.17 4.43
N TRP A 30 20.94 -6.55 4.45
CA TRP A 30 21.18 -5.30 5.17
C TRP A 30 20.30 -4.15 4.68
N VAL A 31 20.14 -4.02 3.37
CA VAL A 31 19.27 -2.99 2.76
C VAL A 31 17.80 -3.28 3.07
N ALA A 32 17.39 -4.55 3.01
CA ALA A 32 16.03 -4.96 3.37
C ALA A 32 15.68 -4.59 4.81
N LEU A 33 16.60 -4.81 5.76
CA LEU A 33 16.40 -4.46 7.16
C LEU A 33 16.19 -2.95 7.35
N ILE A 34 17.05 -2.14 6.73
CA ILE A 34 16.92 -0.68 6.76
C ILE A 34 15.56 -0.26 6.17
N ALA A 35 15.18 -0.81 5.02
CA ALA A 35 13.90 -0.49 4.38
C ALA A 35 12.69 -0.86 5.26
N ILE A 36 12.75 -1.97 5.99
CA ILE A 36 11.71 -2.37 6.96
C ILE A 36 11.65 -1.37 8.13
N LEU A 37 12.79 -0.95 8.68
CA LEU A 37 12.84 0.05 9.76
C LEU A 37 12.20 1.37 9.30
N PHE A 38 12.56 1.87 8.12
CA PHE A 38 11.96 3.07 7.55
C PHE A 38 10.45 2.90 7.29
N ALA A 39 10.00 1.71 6.88
CA ALA A 39 8.58 1.44 6.71
C ALA A 39 7.80 1.48 8.04
N VAL A 40 8.39 0.99 9.14
CA VAL A 40 7.81 1.05 10.49
C VAL A 40 7.75 2.51 10.98
N ILE A 41 8.84 3.26 10.83
CA ILE A 41 8.88 4.69 11.18
C ILE A 41 7.82 5.47 10.37
N GLY A 42 7.72 5.19 9.07
CA GLY A 42 6.71 5.80 8.20
C GLY A 42 5.27 5.41 8.54
N ALA A 43 5.04 4.27 9.20
CA ALA A 43 3.70 3.86 9.64
C ALA A 43 3.18 4.68 10.83
N TYR A 44 4.08 5.23 11.64
CA TYR A 44 3.75 5.97 12.87
C TYR A 44 2.72 7.11 12.69
N PRO A 45 2.89 8.09 11.77
CA PRO A 45 1.93 9.19 11.63
C PRO A 45 0.53 8.70 11.25
N TYR A 46 0.42 7.62 10.47
CA TYR A 46 -0.87 7.06 10.08
C TYR A 46 -1.56 6.34 11.25
N LEU A 47 -0.81 5.56 12.03
CA LEU A 47 -1.34 4.89 13.22
C LEU A 47 -1.73 5.89 14.31
N ARG A 48 -0.98 6.99 14.47
CA ARG A 48 -1.34 8.07 15.39
C ARG A 48 -2.70 8.69 15.03
N VAL A 49 -2.94 9.00 13.76
CA VAL A 49 -4.25 9.54 13.32
C VAL A 49 -5.36 8.54 13.56
N LEU A 50 -5.14 7.26 13.26
CA LEU A 50 -6.14 6.21 13.52
C LEU A 50 -6.48 6.10 15.01
N LYS A 51 -5.48 6.18 15.88
CA LYS A 51 -5.72 6.20 17.34
C LYS A 51 -6.62 7.37 17.73
N VAL A 52 -6.33 8.57 17.27
CA VAL A 52 -7.13 9.77 17.60
C VAL A 52 -8.56 9.64 17.08
N VAL A 53 -8.75 9.12 15.87
CA VAL A 53 -10.09 9.00 15.26
C VAL A 53 -10.95 7.92 15.92
N TYR A 54 -10.35 6.78 16.31
CA TYR A 54 -11.11 5.60 16.77
C TYR A 54 -11.05 5.35 18.28
N MET A 55 -10.03 5.84 19.00
CA MET A 55 -9.84 5.55 20.43
C MET A 55 -10.03 6.75 21.34
N ASP A 56 -9.79 7.98 20.87
CA ASP A 56 -9.98 9.16 21.70
C ASP A 56 -11.47 9.54 21.73
N LYS A 57 -11.98 9.93 22.91
CA LYS A 57 -13.36 10.41 23.04
C LYS A 57 -13.51 11.73 22.28
N GLN A 58 -14.45 11.77 21.35
CA GLN A 58 -14.80 13.00 20.65
C GLN A 58 -15.64 13.88 21.59
N GLU A 59 -15.12 15.07 21.91
CA GLU A 59 -15.85 16.06 22.74
C GLU A 59 -16.84 16.91 21.92
N LEU A 60 -16.78 16.81 20.58
CA LEU A 60 -17.60 17.57 19.64
C LEU A 60 -18.50 16.64 18.85
N GLU A 61 -19.82 16.80 18.98
CA GLU A 61 -20.79 16.14 18.12
C GLU A 61 -20.79 16.80 16.73
N PHE A 62 -20.12 16.17 15.77
CA PHE A 62 -20.19 16.59 14.38
C PHE A 62 -21.41 15.97 13.70
N ASN A 63 -22.39 16.80 13.36
CA ASN A 63 -23.52 16.41 12.49
C ASN A 63 -23.06 16.37 11.02
N PHE A 64 -22.34 15.31 10.63
CA PHE A 64 -22.02 15.05 9.23
C PHE A 64 -23.23 14.42 8.53
N LYS A 65 -23.80 15.15 7.56
CA LYS A 65 -24.70 14.54 6.57
C LYS A 65 -23.86 13.87 5.50
N TYR A 66 -23.83 12.54 5.50
CA TYR A 66 -23.20 11.77 4.44
C TYR A 66 -24.10 11.78 3.20
N ASP A 67 -23.60 12.31 2.09
CA ASP A 67 -24.27 12.19 0.79
C ASP A 67 -23.77 10.95 0.05
N PHE A 68 -24.65 10.34 -0.75
CA PHE A 68 -24.34 9.15 -1.54
C PHE A 68 -23.23 9.41 -2.57
N THR A 69 -23.15 10.63 -3.09
CA THR A 69 -22.07 11.10 -3.98
C THR A 69 -20.68 10.93 -3.36
N PHE A 70 -20.57 11.05 -2.04
CA PHE A 70 -19.31 10.88 -1.31
C PHE A 70 -19.06 9.44 -0.88
N LEU A 71 -20.09 8.72 -0.45
CA LEU A 71 -19.95 7.39 0.14
C LEU A 71 -19.57 6.33 -0.91
N ILE A 72 -20.17 6.39 -2.11
CA ILE A 72 -19.93 5.46 -3.21
C ILE A 72 -18.43 5.38 -3.59
N PRO A 73 -17.74 6.50 -3.94
CA PRO A 73 -16.33 6.44 -4.32
C PRO A 73 -15.41 5.97 -3.18
N VAL A 74 -15.72 6.30 -1.92
CA VAL A 74 -14.95 5.83 -0.75
C VAL A 74 -15.05 4.32 -0.60
N CYS A 75 -16.26 3.76 -0.71
CA CYS A 75 -16.47 2.32 -0.64
C CYS A 75 -15.80 1.58 -1.80
N ILE A 76 -15.95 2.08 -3.04
CA ILE A 76 -15.33 1.49 -4.22
C ILE A 76 -13.81 1.47 -4.09
N THR A 77 -13.19 2.60 -3.76
CA THR A 77 -11.72 2.69 -3.63
C THR A 77 -11.20 1.84 -2.47
N THR A 78 -11.92 1.78 -1.35
CA THR A 78 -11.55 0.92 -0.22
C THR A 78 -11.61 -0.56 -0.59
N LEU A 79 -12.68 -0.99 -1.24
CA LEU A 79 -12.81 -2.37 -1.73
C LEU A 79 -11.71 -2.71 -2.72
N LEU A 80 -11.42 -1.82 -3.67
CA LEU A 80 -10.37 -2.03 -4.67
C LEU A 80 -9.00 -2.24 -4.00
N VAL A 81 -8.65 -1.43 -3.00
CA VAL A 81 -7.40 -1.57 -2.24
C VAL A 81 -7.29 -2.92 -1.52
N ILE A 82 -8.40 -3.43 -0.98
CA ILE A 82 -8.45 -4.73 -0.30
C ILE A 82 -8.37 -5.86 -1.32
N ILE A 83 -9.13 -5.79 -2.41
CA ILE A 83 -9.11 -6.79 -3.49
C ILE A 83 -7.71 -6.92 -4.07
N ILE A 84 -7.02 -5.81 -4.35
CA ILE A 84 -5.62 -5.84 -4.82
C ILE A 84 -4.70 -6.42 -3.74
N GLY A 85 -4.94 -6.11 -2.47
CA GLY A 85 -4.16 -6.67 -1.36
C GLY A 85 -4.27 -8.19 -1.25
N ILE A 86 -5.47 -8.74 -1.42
CA ILE A 86 -5.73 -10.19 -1.33
C ILE A 86 -5.32 -10.91 -2.62
N TYR A 87 -5.58 -10.29 -3.78
CA TYR A 87 -5.34 -10.86 -5.11
C TYR A 87 -4.50 -9.92 -5.99
N PRO A 88 -3.18 -9.82 -5.75
CA PRO A 88 -2.32 -8.90 -6.48
C PRO A 88 -1.96 -9.35 -7.90
N LYS A 89 -2.22 -10.62 -8.27
CA LYS A 89 -1.77 -11.25 -9.53
C LYS A 89 -2.03 -10.41 -10.78
N PRO A 90 -3.25 -9.88 -11.04
CA PRO A 90 -3.53 -9.14 -12.26
C PRO A 90 -2.66 -7.89 -12.39
N PHE A 91 -2.35 -7.26 -11.26
CA PHE A 91 -1.53 -6.06 -11.21
C PHE A 91 -0.05 -6.39 -11.39
N THR A 92 0.43 -7.44 -10.73
CA THR A 92 1.84 -7.87 -10.85
C THR A 92 2.15 -8.37 -12.26
N ASP A 93 1.22 -9.03 -12.94
CA ASP A 93 1.41 -9.53 -14.30
C ASP A 93 1.62 -8.38 -15.29
N ILE A 94 0.87 -7.28 -15.13
CA ILE A 94 1.06 -6.05 -15.90
C ILE A 94 2.44 -5.47 -15.63
N VAL A 95 2.84 -5.37 -14.36
CA VAL A 95 4.16 -4.84 -13.97
C VAL A 95 5.29 -5.66 -14.59
N TYR A 96 5.22 -6.99 -14.53
CA TYR A 96 6.24 -7.86 -15.11
C TYR A 96 6.30 -7.73 -16.64
N LYS A 97 5.16 -7.66 -17.32
CA LYS A 97 5.11 -7.45 -18.77
C LYS A 97 5.75 -6.13 -19.17
N THR A 98 5.44 -5.05 -18.46
CA THR A 98 6.03 -3.73 -18.71
C THR A 98 7.53 -3.72 -18.41
N MET A 99 7.97 -4.33 -17.30
CA MET A 99 9.39 -4.42 -16.95
C MET A 99 10.19 -5.19 -18.01
N TYR A 100 9.65 -6.32 -18.48
CA TYR A 100 10.27 -7.11 -19.55
C TYR A 100 10.38 -6.29 -20.85
N PHE A 101 9.32 -5.59 -21.24
CA PHE A 101 9.33 -4.71 -22.41
C PHE A 101 10.44 -3.65 -22.30
N TYR A 102 10.50 -2.93 -21.18
CA TYR A 102 11.53 -1.90 -20.97
C TYR A 102 12.96 -2.45 -20.99
N ILE A 103 13.23 -3.56 -20.29
CA ILE A 103 14.55 -4.19 -20.28
C ILE A 103 14.93 -4.64 -21.70
N SER A 104 13.99 -5.24 -22.44
CA SER A 104 14.25 -5.68 -23.81
C SER A 104 14.57 -4.51 -24.75
N SER A 105 13.85 -3.39 -24.65
CA SER A 105 14.12 -2.19 -25.46
C SER A 105 15.46 -1.53 -25.14
N LEU A 106 15.96 -1.68 -23.91
CA LEU A 106 17.19 -1.03 -23.46
C LEU A 106 18.45 -1.83 -23.82
N PHE A 107 18.36 -3.17 -23.78
CA PHE A 107 19.51 -4.05 -24.03
C PHE A 107 19.54 -4.63 -25.46
N TYR A 108 18.41 -4.64 -26.16
CA TYR A 108 18.31 -5.06 -27.56
C TYR A 108 17.54 -4.01 -28.35
N PRO A 109 18.14 -2.82 -28.57
CA PRO A 109 17.55 -1.83 -29.45
C PRO A 109 17.52 -2.42 -30.86
N SER A 110 16.33 -2.70 -31.37
CA SER A 110 16.07 -3.05 -32.77
C SER A 110 16.44 -1.88 -33.68
#